data_AF-A0A9P6PKB4-F1
#
_entry.id   AF-A0A9P6PKB4-F1
#
_cell.length_a   1.000
_cell.length_b   1.000
_cell.length_c   1.000
_cell.angle_alpha   90.00
_cell.angle_beta   90.00
_cell.angle_gamma   90.00
#
_symmetry.space_group_name_H-M   'P 1'
#
loop_
_entity.id
_entity.type
_entity.pdbx_description
1 polymer ?
#
loop_
_entity_poly.entity_id
_entity_poly.type
_entity_poly.pdbx_seq_one_letter_code
_entity_poly.pdbx_strand_id
1 'polypeptide(L)'
;MTHSQSSISALEDRVVKKLRVRKHHFLDVKKHLSSAFYWSLDARQAFAQYMRQNGWTMVECPTETETAIASDYKSGEVVISRDSDMPVYESINTIWRPISRGLFLVYDVPDVLRTLNINRSQLTVPGVVSRNDYNRNIYSLGSATNFSIIKTLQEV
;
A
#
# COMPACT_ATOMS: atom_id res chain seq x y z
N MET A 1 7.31 6.88 27.98
CA MET A 1 7.66 7.89 26.97
C MET A 1 7.47 7.27 25.60
N THR A 2 6.74 7.94 24.70
CA THR A 2 6.56 7.45 23.34
C THR A 2 7.87 7.56 22.54
N HIS A 3 8.07 6.72 21.52
CA HIS A 3 9.26 6.80 20.65
C HIS A 3 9.43 8.17 19.97
N SER A 4 8.32 8.90 19.76
CA SER A 4 8.34 10.27 19.27
C SER A 4 8.91 11.25 20.30
N GLN A 5 8.49 11.17 21.56
CA GLN A 5 9.05 11.99 22.64
C GLN A 5 10.55 11.76 22.82
N SER A 6 11.02 10.50 22.81
CA SER A 6 12.45 10.23 22.98
C SER A 6 13.30 10.79 21.82
N SER A 7 12.77 10.76 20.60
CA SER A 7 13.48 11.27 19.42
C SER A 7 13.53 12.79 19.36
N ILE A 8 12.45 13.45 19.81
CA ILE A 8 12.40 14.90 19.95
C ILE A 8 13.38 15.34 21.04
N SER A 9 13.33 14.72 22.23
CA SER A 9 14.26 15.04 23.31
C SER A 9 15.71 14.76 22.93
N ALA A 10 16.00 13.70 22.18
CA ALA A 10 17.36 13.43 21.69
C ALA A 10 17.85 14.50 20.70
N LEU A 11 16.97 15.05 19.85
CA LEU A 11 17.31 16.14 18.96
C LEU A 11 17.53 17.44 19.74
N GLU A 12 16.64 17.77 20.68
CA GLU A 12 16.73 18.94 21.56
C GLU A 12 18.04 18.92 22.37
N ASP A 13 18.36 17.79 22.99
CA ASP A 13 19.60 17.59 23.75
C ASP A 13 20.84 17.92 22.92
N ARG A 14 20.86 17.54 21.64
CA ARG A 14 21.99 17.82 20.75
C ARG A 14 22.09 19.30 20.42
N VAL A 15 20.96 19.98 20.20
CA VAL A 15 20.92 21.42 19.95
C VAL A 15 21.42 22.18 21.18
N VAL A 16 20.91 21.84 22.37
CA VAL A 16 21.30 22.46 23.65
C VAL A 16 22.79 22.23 23.93
N LYS A 17 23.29 21.02 23.70
CA LYS A 17 24.71 20.66 23.90
C LYS A 17 25.63 21.15 22.77
N LYS A 18 25.13 21.94 21.81
CA LYS A 18 25.86 22.43 20.62
C LYS A 18 26.56 21.32 19.82
N LEU A 19 26.00 20.11 19.85
CA LEU A 19 26.50 18.96 19.10
C LEU A 19 26.06 19.05 17.65
N ARG A 20 26.87 18.49 16.74
CA ARG A 20 26.55 18.46 15.30
C ARG A 20 25.21 17.74 15.06
N VAL A 21 24.25 18.45 14.48
CA VAL A 21 22.97 17.88 14.01
C VAL A 21 23.15 17.36 12.58
N ARG A 22 22.55 16.20 12.27
CA ARG A 22 22.60 15.55 10.96
C ARG A 22 21.18 15.25 10.48
N LYS A 23 21.03 15.03 9.17
CA LYS A 23 19.74 14.73 8.51
C LYS A 23 18.97 13.59 9.17
N HIS A 24 19.65 12.52 9.61
CA HIS A 24 18.98 11.35 10.19
C HIS A 24 18.21 11.69 11.48
N HIS A 25 18.68 12.62 12.33
CA HIS A 25 17.93 13.01 13.53
C HIS A 25 16.55 13.63 13.18
N PHE A 26 16.48 14.41 12.11
CA PHE A 26 15.20 14.95 11.62
C PHE A 26 14.33 13.87 10.97
N LEU A 27 14.94 12.92 10.26
CA LEU A 27 14.22 11.78 9.69
C LEU A 27 13.64 10.88 10.78
N ASP A 28 14.35 10.66 11.88
CA ASP A 28 13.90 9.85 13.01
C ASP A 28 12.72 10.52 13.74
N VAL A 29 12.81 11.84 14.00
CA VAL A 29 11.68 12.61 14.54
C VAL A 29 10.48 12.54 13.62
N LYS A 30 10.66 12.80 12.32
CA LYS A 30 9.58 12.72 11.32
C LYS A 30 8.96 11.32 11.30
N LYS A 31 9.78 10.27 11.27
CA LYS A 31 9.33 8.87 11.25
C LYS A 31 8.48 8.54 12.48
N HIS A 32 8.96 8.89 13.68
CA HIS A 32 8.24 8.56 14.91
C HIS A 32 7.01 9.42 15.15
N LEU A 33 7.01 10.68 14.68
CA LEU A 33 5.80 11.49 14.64
C LEU A 33 4.78 10.91 13.67
N SER A 34 5.18 10.53 12.46
CA SER A 34 4.27 9.89 11.50
C SER A 34 3.68 8.59 12.05
N SER A 35 4.46 7.77 12.77
CA SER A 35 3.93 6.55 13.41
C SER A 35 2.99 6.81 14.58
N ALA A 36 3.02 8.02 15.16
CA ALA A 36 2.08 8.40 16.22
C ALA A 36 0.68 8.69 15.66
N PHE A 37 0.57 9.01 14.36
CA PHE A 37 -0.70 9.11 13.65
C PHE A 37 -1.08 7.74 13.13
N TYR A 38 -1.91 7.04 13.89
CA TYR A 38 -2.50 5.77 13.48
C TYR A 38 -4.02 5.83 13.61
N TRP A 39 -4.71 5.03 12.79
CA TRP A 39 -6.14 4.84 12.91
C TRP A 39 -6.42 3.80 13.99
N SER A 40 -6.80 4.25 15.18
CA SER A 40 -7.20 3.35 16.27
C SER A 40 -8.40 2.50 15.88
N LEU A 41 -8.64 1.42 16.61
CA LEU A 41 -9.85 0.61 16.41
C LEU A 41 -11.11 1.45 16.64
N ASP A 42 -11.14 2.22 17.73
CA ASP A 42 -12.26 3.09 18.07
C ASP A 42 -12.51 4.15 16.98
N ALA A 43 -11.45 4.77 16.44
CA ALA A 43 -11.58 5.74 15.35
C ALA A 43 -12.14 5.11 14.07
N ARG A 44 -11.71 3.88 13.74
CA ARG A 44 -12.23 3.10 12.62
C ARG A 44 -13.71 2.76 12.79
N GLN A 45 -14.10 2.32 13.98
CA GLN A 45 -15.49 1.99 14.32
C GLN A 45 -16.39 3.23 14.27
N ALA A 46 -15.94 4.34 14.87
CA ALA A 46 -16.66 5.61 14.83
C ALA A 46 -16.84 6.11 13.39
N PHE A 47 -15.81 6.00 12.55
CA PHE A 47 -15.90 6.34 11.14
C PHE A 47 -16.86 5.43 10.38
N ALA A 48 -16.80 4.11 10.59
CA ALA A 48 -17.74 3.18 9.97
C ALA A 48 -19.20 3.48 10.36
N GLN A 49 -19.45 3.79 11.63
CA GLN A 49 -20.78 4.20 12.10
C GLN A 49 -21.25 5.49 11.43
N TYR A 50 -20.38 6.50 11.34
CA TYR A 50 -20.68 7.75 10.63
C TYR A 50 -21.04 7.49 9.16
N MET A 51 -20.26 6.67 8.45
CA MET A 51 -20.52 6.36 7.05
C MET A 51 -21.86 5.64 6.86
N ARG A 52 -22.19 4.67 7.74
CA ARG A 52 -23.51 3.99 7.76
C ARG A 52 -24.66 4.98 7.96
N GLN A 53 -24.51 5.93 8.88
CA GLN A 53 -25.52 6.98 9.11
C GLN A 53 -25.71 7.89 7.89
N ASN A 54 -24.69 8.03 7.04
CA ASN A 54 -24.74 8.77 5.78
C ASN A 54 -25.18 7.89 4.60
N GLY A 55 -25.76 6.71 4.85
CA GLY A 55 -26.31 5.83 3.82
C GLY A 55 -25.29 4.98 3.06
N TRP A 56 -24.04 4.91 3.53
CA TRP A 56 -23.02 4.04 2.93
C TRP A 56 -23.07 2.63 3.52
N THR A 57 -22.87 1.63 2.67
CA THR A 57 -22.64 0.26 3.10
C THR A 57 -21.20 0.12 3.58
N MET A 58 -21.02 -0.26 4.84
CA MET A 58 -19.71 -0.51 5.44
C MET A 58 -19.57 -1.97 5.83
N VAL A 59 -18.62 -2.67 5.21
CA VAL A 59 -18.30 -4.08 5.47
C VAL A 59 -17.12 -4.15 6.43
N GLU A 60 -17.30 -4.87 7.54
CA GLU A 60 -16.22 -5.15 8.49
C GLU A 60 -15.57 -6.49 8.12
N CYS A 61 -14.26 -6.45 7.86
CA CYS A 61 -13.49 -7.61 7.47
C CYS A 61 -12.72 -8.16 8.69
N PRO A 62 -12.70 -9.47 8.95
CA PRO A 62 -11.93 -10.06 10.05
C PRO A 62 -10.42 -10.03 9.79
N THR A 63 -10.02 -9.99 8.52
CA THR A 63 -8.64 -10.01 8.05
C THR A 63 -8.41 -8.84 7.06
N GLU A 64 -7.71 -9.08 5.96
CA GLU A 64 -7.39 -8.06 4.97
C GLU A 64 -8.59 -7.69 4.11
N THR A 65 -8.86 -6.39 4.05
CA THR A 65 -9.97 -5.83 3.26
C THR A 65 -9.86 -6.19 1.78
N GLU A 66 -8.65 -6.34 1.25
CA GLU A 66 -8.40 -6.68 -0.15
C GLU A 66 -9.02 -8.01 -0.56
N THR A 67 -8.92 -9.01 0.31
CA THR A 67 -9.49 -10.35 0.07
C THR A 67 -11.02 -10.31 0.00
N ALA A 68 -11.65 -9.50 0.87
CA ALA A 68 -13.10 -9.29 0.85
C ALA A 68 -13.53 -8.53 -0.40
N ILE A 69 -12.80 -7.46 -0.77
CA ILE A 69 -13.04 -6.72 -2.01
C ILE A 69 -12.97 -7.65 -3.22
N ALA A 70 -11.92 -8.47 -3.32
CA ALA A 70 -11.75 -9.40 -4.43
C ALA A 70 -12.87 -10.45 -4.48
N SER A 71 -13.33 -10.94 -3.32
CA SER A 71 -14.44 -11.90 -3.24
C SER A 71 -15.79 -11.29 -3.63
N ASP A 72 -16.04 -10.03 -3.24
CA ASP A 72 -17.32 -9.35 -3.45
C ASP A 72 -17.42 -8.67 -4.83
N TYR A 73 -16.27 -8.45 -5.49
CA TYR A 73 -16.17 -7.75 -6.77
C TYR A 73 -17.01 -8.41 -7.86
N LYS A 74 -17.80 -7.59 -8.56
CA LYS A 74 -18.59 -8.00 -9.73
C LYS A 74 -18.05 -7.36 -11.00
N SER A 75 -18.24 -8.07 -12.11
CA SER A 75 -17.87 -7.55 -13.42
C SER A 75 -18.56 -6.20 -13.69
N GLY A 76 -17.78 -5.20 -14.10
CA GLY A 76 -18.23 -3.82 -14.31
C GLY A 76 -18.09 -2.89 -13.10
N GLU A 77 -17.77 -3.40 -11.92
CA GLU A 77 -17.47 -2.59 -10.75
C GLU A 77 -16.06 -1.98 -10.82
N VAL A 78 -15.77 -1.08 -9.88
CA VAL A 78 -14.49 -0.36 -9.81
C VAL A 78 -13.97 -0.43 -8.38
N VAL A 79 -12.70 -0.82 -8.24
CA VAL A 79 -11.99 -0.74 -6.98
C VAL A 79 -11.23 0.57 -6.88
N ILE A 80 -11.50 1.35 -5.83
CA ILE A 80 -10.76 2.58 -5.54
C ILE A 80 -9.73 2.28 -4.45
N SER A 81 -8.45 2.20 -4.83
CA SER A 81 -7.38 1.93 -3.88
C SER A 81 -6.04 2.48 -4.35
N ARG A 82 -5.15 2.77 -3.40
CA ARG A 82 -3.73 3.06 -3.69
C ARG A 82 -2.84 1.84 -3.57
N ASP A 83 -3.39 0.73 -3.10
CA ASP A 83 -2.68 -0.51 -2.93
C ASP A 83 -2.25 -1.09 -4.28
N SER A 84 -1.02 -1.55 -4.33
CA SER A 84 -0.44 -2.16 -5.53
C SER A 84 -0.82 -3.63 -5.68
N ASP A 85 -1.40 -4.25 -4.66
CA ASP A 85 -1.70 -5.69 -4.66
C ASP A 85 -3.08 -5.98 -5.29
N MET A 86 -3.95 -4.98 -5.39
CA MET A 86 -5.27 -5.09 -6.06
C MET A 86 -5.26 -5.79 -7.45
N PRO A 87 -4.33 -5.47 -8.39
CA PRO A 87 -4.33 -6.08 -9.72
C PRO A 87 -4.00 -7.58 -9.73
N VAL A 88 -3.44 -8.10 -8.63
CA VAL A 88 -3.02 -9.50 -8.49
C VAL A 88 -4.23 -10.42 -8.33
N TYR A 89 -5.32 -9.94 -7.72
CA TYR A 89 -6.54 -10.70 -7.55
C TYR A 89 -7.24 -10.91 -8.90
N GLU A 90 -7.54 -12.18 -9.21
CA GLU A 90 -8.05 -12.58 -10.52
C GLU A 90 -9.40 -11.92 -10.87
N SER A 91 -10.27 -11.76 -9.88
CA SER A 91 -11.60 -11.18 -10.05
C SER A 91 -11.59 -9.69 -10.39
N ILE A 92 -10.55 -8.96 -9.98
CA ILE A 92 -10.49 -7.50 -10.11
C ILE A 92 -10.03 -7.12 -11.52
N ASN A 93 -10.88 -6.36 -12.21
CA ASN A 93 -10.65 -5.93 -13.60
C ASN A 93 -10.49 -4.41 -13.75
N THR A 94 -11.09 -3.61 -12.88
CA THR A 94 -11.04 -2.15 -12.98
C THR A 94 -10.57 -1.53 -11.66
N ILE A 95 -9.49 -0.73 -11.73
CA ILE A 95 -8.92 -0.06 -10.56
C ILE A 95 -8.78 1.43 -10.84
N TRP A 96 -9.28 2.25 -9.92
CA TRP A 96 -9.06 3.69 -9.90
C TRP A 96 -8.09 4.02 -8.78
N ARG A 97 -6.85 4.36 -9.15
CA ARG A 97 -5.81 4.72 -8.20
C ARG A 97 -5.82 6.24 -7.95
N PRO A 98 -6.18 6.71 -6.75
CA PRO A 98 -6.11 8.12 -6.43
C PRO A 98 -4.66 8.61 -6.47
N ILE A 99 -4.44 9.73 -7.17
CA ILE A 99 -3.16 10.47 -7.19
C ILE A 99 -3.37 11.89 -6.64
N SER A 100 -2.33 12.72 -6.66
CA SER A 100 -2.42 14.10 -6.17
C SER A 100 -3.45 14.93 -6.94
N ARG A 101 -4.01 15.94 -6.28
CA ARG A 101 -4.92 16.96 -6.89
C ARG A 101 -6.27 16.40 -7.36
N GLY A 102 -6.77 15.35 -6.71
CA GLY A 102 -8.09 14.79 -7.01
C GLY A 102 -8.17 14.03 -8.34
N LEU A 103 -7.02 13.71 -8.93
CA LEU A 103 -6.95 12.92 -10.17
C LEU A 103 -6.88 11.43 -9.83
N PHE A 104 -7.29 10.60 -10.79
CA PHE A 104 -7.21 9.15 -10.72
C PHE A 104 -6.45 8.60 -11.92
N LEU A 105 -5.59 7.59 -11.68
CA LEU A 105 -5.11 6.71 -12.73
C LEU A 105 -6.08 5.54 -12.85
N VAL A 106 -6.62 5.32 -14.04
CA VAL A 106 -7.58 4.26 -14.32
C VAL A 106 -6.84 3.11 -14.98
N TYR A 107 -6.96 1.92 -14.39
CA TYR A 107 -6.41 0.69 -14.91
C TYR A 107 -7.55 -0.26 -15.27
N ASP A 108 -7.65 -0.60 -16.55
CA ASP A 108 -8.29 -1.81 -17.03
C ASP A 108 -7.22 -2.91 -17.00
N VAL A 109 -7.33 -3.85 -16.05
CA VAL A 109 -6.29 -4.84 -15.82
C VAL A 109 -6.11 -5.79 -17.03
N PRO A 110 -7.17 -6.31 -17.67
CA PRO A 110 -7.04 -7.01 -18.95
C PRO A 110 -6.24 -6.25 -20.02
N ASP A 111 -6.47 -4.95 -20.17
CA ASP A 111 -5.73 -4.11 -21.13
C ASP A 111 -4.27 -3.92 -20.71
N VAL A 112 -3.99 -3.77 -19.42
CA VAL A 112 -2.62 -3.71 -18.88
C VAL A 112 -1.88 -5.01 -19.17
N LEU A 113 -2.49 -6.17 -18.89
CA LEU A 113 -1.92 -7.49 -19.17
C LEU A 113 -1.60 -7.65 -20.66
N ARG A 114 -2.54 -7.25 -21.53
CA ARG A 114 -2.36 -7.28 -22.99
C ARG A 114 -1.22 -6.37 -23.45
N THR A 115 -1.16 -5.15 -22.92
CA THR A 115 -0.12 -4.15 -23.25
C THR A 115 1.26 -4.62 -22.81
N LEU A 116 1.35 -5.26 -21.65
CA LEU A 116 2.60 -5.80 -21.13
C LEU A 116 2.99 -7.14 -21.76
N ASN A 117 2.07 -7.78 -22.49
CA ASN A 117 2.19 -9.12 -23.05
C ASN A 117 2.56 -10.14 -21.96
N ILE A 118 1.77 -10.16 -20.89
CA ILE A 118 1.88 -11.09 -19.77
C ILE A 118 0.49 -11.61 -19.38
N ASN A 119 0.42 -12.77 -18.75
CA ASN A 119 -0.80 -13.28 -18.12
C ASN A 119 -0.91 -12.86 -16.65
N ARG A 120 -2.03 -13.20 -16.00
CA ARG A 120 -2.30 -12.86 -14.60
C ARG A 120 -1.28 -13.51 -13.65
N SER A 121 -0.95 -14.78 -13.84
CA SER A 121 0.05 -15.49 -13.03
C SER A 121 1.42 -14.80 -13.06
N GLN A 122 1.86 -14.37 -14.24
CA GLN A 122 3.08 -13.57 -14.44
C GLN A 122 3.00 -12.19 -13.79
N LEU A 123 1.81 -11.60 -13.60
CA LEU A 123 1.62 -10.37 -12.82
C LEU A 123 1.63 -10.63 -11.30
N THR A 124 1.17 -11.80 -10.86
CA THR A 124 1.19 -12.21 -9.45
C THR A 124 2.62 -12.40 -8.94
N VAL A 125 3.53 -12.99 -9.74
CA VAL A 125 4.90 -13.26 -9.29
C VAL A 125 5.63 -11.97 -8.84
N PRO A 126 5.62 -10.84 -9.58
CA PRO A 126 6.16 -9.57 -9.10
C PRO A 126 5.56 -9.12 -7.77
N GLY A 127 4.26 -9.32 -7.57
CA GLY A 127 3.58 -9.03 -6.30
C GLY A 127 4.11 -9.86 -5.13
N VAL A 128 4.65 -11.05 -5.37
CA VAL A 128 5.27 -11.91 -4.36
C VAL A 128 6.76 -11.60 -4.16
N VAL A 129 7.52 -11.45 -5.26
CA VAL A 129 8.99 -11.40 -5.22
C VAL A 129 9.56 -9.99 -5.12
N SER A 130 8.76 -8.95 -5.38
CA SER A 130 9.20 -7.55 -5.45
C SER A 130 8.81 -6.73 -4.23
N ARG A 131 9.14 -7.20 -3.01
CA ARG A 131 8.79 -6.58 -1.71
C ARG A 131 7.31 -6.23 -1.62
N ASN A 132 6.58 -7.05 -0.89
CA ASN A 132 5.23 -6.75 -0.46
C ASN A 132 5.18 -6.69 1.08
N ASP A 133 3.98 -6.62 1.63
CA ASP A 133 3.78 -6.54 3.08
C ASP A 133 4.14 -7.86 3.81
N TYR A 134 4.22 -8.96 3.09
CA TYR A 134 4.50 -10.30 3.61
C TYR A 134 5.95 -10.75 3.48
N ASN A 135 6.63 -10.32 2.42
CA ASN A 135 7.91 -10.84 1.97
C ASN A 135 8.83 -9.70 1.53
N ARG A 136 10.13 -9.87 1.82
CA ARG A 136 11.15 -8.96 1.30
C ARG A 136 11.39 -9.26 -0.18
N ASN A 137 11.78 -8.21 -0.90
CA ASN A 137 12.27 -8.35 -2.26
C ASN A 137 13.49 -9.29 -2.32
N ILE A 138 13.62 -10.04 -3.43
CA ILE A 138 14.79 -10.88 -3.68
C ILE A 138 16.06 -10.04 -3.56
N TYR A 139 17.04 -10.54 -2.81
CA TYR A 139 18.29 -9.83 -2.58
C TYR A 139 18.95 -9.48 -3.91
N SER A 140 19.51 -8.27 -4.02
CA SER A 140 20.21 -7.72 -5.20
C SER A 140 19.40 -7.52 -6.49
N LEU A 141 18.11 -7.89 -6.55
CA LEU A 141 17.28 -7.67 -7.73
C LEU A 141 16.37 -6.45 -7.55
N GLY A 142 16.21 -5.62 -8.57
CA GLY A 142 15.20 -4.54 -8.55
C GLY A 142 13.88 -5.03 -9.13
N SER A 143 12.77 -4.31 -8.86
CA SER A 143 11.44 -4.66 -9.39
C SER A 143 11.41 -4.76 -10.92
N ALA A 144 12.15 -3.88 -11.62
CA ALA A 144 12.26 -3.94 -13.07
C ALA A 144 13.00 -5.22 -13.55
N THR A 145 14.07 -5.61 -12.85
CA THR A 145 14.82 -6.84 -13.14
C THR A 145 13.97 -8.08 -12.90
N ASN A 146 13.27 -8.12 -11.76
CA ASN A 146 12.32 -9.20 -11.46
C ASN A 146 11.28 -9.33 -12.58
N PHE A 147 10.67 -8.22 -12.98
CA PHE A 147 9.67 -8.20 -14.05
C PHE A 147 10.23 -8.70 -15.39
N SER A 148 11.44 -8.25 -15.77
CA SER A 148 12.09 -8.71 -17.00
C SER A 148 12.35 -10.21 -17.00
N ILE A 149 12.77 -10.79 -15.86
CA ILE A 149 12.98 -12.24 -15.73
C ILE A 149 11.63 -12.96 -15.88
N ILE A 150 10.60 -12.53 -15.15
CA ILE A 150 9.30 -13.19 -15.11
C ILE A 150 8.62 -13.20 -16.48
N LYS A 151 8.76 -12.11 -17.24
CA LYS A 151 8.24 -12.02 -18.61
C LYS A 151 8.83 -13.08 -19.54
N THR A 152 10.04 -13.59 -19.25
CA THR A 152 10.68 -14.64 -20.04
C THR A 152 10.30 -16.06 -19.60
N LEU A 153 9.68 -16.22 -18.43
CA LEU A 153 9.22 -17.51 -17.96
C LEU A 153 7.95 -17.91 -18.75
N GLN A 154 8.05 -18.98 -19.52
CA GLN A 154 6.89 -19.60 -20.15
C GLN A 154 6.02 -20.25 -19.08
N GLU A 155 4.70 -20.29 -19.29
CA GLU A 155 3.81 -21.08 -18.44
C GLU A 155 4.23 -22.56 -18.51
N VAL A 156 4.26 -23.21 -17.34
CA VAL A 156 4.31 -24.68 -17.22
C VAL A 156 2.89 -25.22 -17.26
#